data_AF-A0A7S0WXJ7-F1
#
_entry.id   AF-A0A7S0WXJ7-F1
#
_cell.length_a   1.000
_cell.length_b   1.000
_cell.length_c   1.000
_cell.angle_alpha   90.00
_cell.angle_beta   90.00
_cell.angle_gamma   90.00
#
_symmetry.space_group_name_H-M   'P 1'
#
loop_
_entity.id
_entity.type
_entity.pdbx_description
1 polymer ?
#
loop_
_entity_poly.entity_id
_entity_poly.type
_entity_poly.pdbx_seq_one_letter_code
_entity_poly.pdbx_strand_id
1 'polypeptide(L)'
;MQRALNSLRPLHTDTPQRQRPRCLAVAVEAACRLLAAAAGPEALERPHPLPPSSRVLVFAGGPITRGPGSIPLDLVDGADRPGMSAKDTLAVVTEAREHCAALARMAASLGVGIDVMLGGELAANVPLLSLLCKHSAGGELWGHARW
;
A
#
# COMPACT_ATOMS: atom_id res chain seq x y z
N MET A 1 -21.22 6.91 -8.54
CA MET A 1 -20.27 6.71 -7.43
C MET A 1 -20.94 6.28 -6.12
N GLN A 2 -21.92 7.03 -5.59
CA GLN A 2 -22.56 6.73 -4.29
C GLN A 2 -23.19 5.33 -4.19
N ARG A 3 -23.88 4.84 -5.24
CA ARG A 3 -24.45 3.48 -5.27
C ARG A 3 -23.39 2.38 -5.14
N ALA A 4 -22.24 2.56 -5.79
CA ALA A 4 -21.14 1.59 -5.74
C ALA A 4 -20.50 1.56 -4.34
N LEU A 5 -20.25 2.73 -3.75
CA LEU A 5 -19.76 2.82 -2.37
C LEU A 5 -20.75 2.18 -1.38
N ASN A 6 -22.04 2.47 -1.51
CA ASN A 6 -23.08 1.89 -0.66
C ASN A 6 -23.28 0.38 -0.88
N SER A 7 -22.80 -0.18 -2.00
CA SER A 7 -22.82 -1.62 -2.25
C SER A 7 -21.64 -2.37 -1.64
N LEU A 8 -20.58 -1.68 -1.20
CA LEU A 8 -19.47 -2.33 -0.51
C LEU A 8 -19.99 -3.02 0.76
N ARG A 9 -19.49 -4.23 1.01
CA ARG A 9 -19.81 -5.00 2.21
C ARG A 9 -18.50 -5.40 2.89
N PRO A 10 -18.45 -5.41 4.23
CA PRO A 10 -17.33 -6.00 4.94
C PRO A 10 -17.11 -7.43 4.46
N LEU A 11 -15.84 -7.80 4.28
CA LEU A 11 -15.49 -9.18 4.02
C LEU A 11 -15.80 -10.00 5.28
N HIS A 12 -16.80 -10.89 5.20
CA HIS A 12 -17.15 -11.82 6.27
C HIS A 12 -16.41 -13.14 6.07
N THR A 13 -15.44 -13.39 6.95
CA THR A 13 -14.70 -14.65 7.04
C THR A 13 -14.44 -14.98 8.50
N ASP A 14 -14.27 -16.27 8.78
CA ASP A 14 -13.90 -16.78 10.12
C ASP A 14 -12.45 -16.45 10.50
N THR A 15 -11.66 -15.95 9.55
CA THR A 15 -10.28 -15.52 9.79
C THR A 15 -10.26 -14.22 10.61
N PRO A 16 -9.48 -14.16 11.70
CA PRO A 16 -9.29 -12.94 12.49
C PRO A 16 -8.91 -11.75 11.60
N GLN A 17 -9.49 -10.57 11.84
CA GLN A 17 -9.31 -9.39 10.96
C GLN A 17 -7.84 -9.12 10.66
N ARG A 18 -6.96 -9.26 11.66
CA ARG A 18 -5.52 -9.06 11.54
C ARG A 18 -4.84 -10.02 10.57
N GLN A 19 -5.29 -11.26 10.48
CA GLN A 19 -4.71 -12.31 9.62
C GLN A 19 -5.31 -12.36 8.22
N ARG A 20 -6.38 -11.58 7.97
CA ARG A 20 -7.04 -11.56 6.66
C ARG A 20 -6.05 -11.16 5.56
N PRO A 21 -6.15 -11.77 4.37
CA PRO A 21 -5.27 -11.47 3.25
C PRO A 21 -5.49 -10.03 2.77
N ARG A 22 -4.41 -9.24 2.72
CA ARG A 22 -4.39 -7.87 2.22
C ARG A 22 -3.18 -7.69 1.31
N CYS A 23 -3.44 -7.56 0.01
CA CYS A 23 -2.47 -7.34 -1.06
C CYS A 23 -2.38 -5.85 -1.44
N LEU A 24 -2.21 -4.98 -0.44
CA LEU A 24 -2.31 -3.53 -0.60
C LEU A 24 -1.38 -2.97 -1.69
N ALA A 25 -0.11 -3.38 -1.70
CA ALA A 25 0.85 -2.89 -2.68
C ALA A 25 0.44 -3.27 -4.12
N VAL A 26 -0.04 -4.49 -4.32
CA VAL A 26 -0.55 -4.96 -5.61
C VAL A 26 -1.79 -4.16 -6.04
N ALA A 27 -2.68 -3.82 -5.10
CA ALA A 27 -3.85 -2.99 -5.41
C ALA A 27 -3.44 -1.57 -5.85
N VAL A 28 -2.44 -0.98 -5.21
CA VAL A 28 -1.89 0.34 -5.58
C VAL A 28 -1.21 0.28 -6.96
N GLU A 29 -0.42 -0.77 -7.22
CA GLU A 29 0.21 -1.01 -8.52
C GLU A 29 -0.84 -1.17 -9.64
N ALA A 30 -1.88 -1.96 -9.39
CA ALA A 30 -2.98 -2.13 -10.33
C ALA A 30 -3.70 -0.80 -10.61
N ALA A 31 -3.96 0.01 -9.58
CA ALA A 31 -4.58 1.32 -9.75
C ALA A 31 -3.72 2.26 -10.62
N CYS A 32 -2.41 2.32 -10.35
CA CYS A 32 -1.49 3.14 -11.15
C CYS A 32 -1.44 2.68 -12.61
N ARG A 33 -1.39 1.36 -12.85
CA ARG A 33 -1.41 0.80 -14.20
C ARG A 33 -2.73 1.04 -14.93
N LEU A 34 -3.86 0.98 -14.24
CA LEU A 34 -5.16 1.29 -14.83
C LEU A 34 -5.25 2.77 -15.24
N LEU A 35 -4.75 3.69 -14.41
CA LEU A 35 -4.67 5.11 -14.78
C LEU A 35 -3.76 5.30 -16.00
N ALA A 36 -2.57 4.70 -16.00
CA ALA A 36 -1.62 4.76 -17.11
C ALA A 36 -2.22 4.20 -18.41
N ALA A 37 -2.90 3.05 -18.34
CA ALA A 37 -3.57 2.44 -19.48
C ALA A 37 -4.71 3.31 -20.03
N ALA A 38 -5.46 3.98 -19.15
CA ALA A 38 -6.52 4.90 -19.54
C ALA A 38 -6.00 6.17 -20.24
N ALA A 39 -4.74 6.56 -20.02
CA ALA A 39 -4.12 7.72 -20.67
C ALA A 39 -3.74 7.45 -22.14
N GLY A 40 -3.63 6.19 -22.53
CA GLY A 40 -3.21 5.77 -23.86
C GLY A 40 -1.68 5.80 -24.08
N PRO A 41 -1.19 5.08 -25.09
CA PRO A 41 0.25 4.87 -25.32
C PRO A 41 1.01 6.17 -25.59
N GLU A 42 0.40 7.13 -26.30
CA GLU A 42 1.02 8.42 -26.64
C GLU A 42 1.29 9.29 -25.41
N ALA A 43 0.46 9.18 -24.37
CA ALA A 43 0.68 9.90 -23.13
C ALA A 43 1.92 9.37 -22.39
N LEU A 44 2.14 8.05 -22.41
CA LEU A 44 3.22 7.35 -21.69
C LEU A 44 4.63 7.68 -22.19
N GLU A 45 4.78 8.25 -23.38
CA GLU A 45 6.07 8.74 -23.89
C GLU A 45 6.49 10.07 -23.25
N ARG A 46 5.58 10.75 -22.55
CA ARG A 46 5.83 12.04 -21.90
C ARG A 46 6.30 11.85 -20.46
N PRO A 47 7.19 12.73 -19.96
CA PRO A 47 7.41 12.85 -18.53
C PRO A 47 6.09 13.18 -17.82
N HIS A 48 5.74 12.42 -16.78
CA HIS A 48 4.47 12.57 -16.06
C HIS A 48 3.25 12.47 -17.00
N PRO A 49 2.98 11.28 -17.55
CA PRO A 49 1.94 11.05 -18.55
C PRO A 49 0.51 11.36 -18.11
N LEU A 50 0.26 11.45 -16.80
CA LEU A 50 -1.06 11.73 -16.25
C LEU A 50 -1.21 13.19 -15.82
N PRO A 51 -2.46 13.71 -15.76
CA PRO A 51 -2.72 15.06 -15.26
C PRO A 51 -2.10 15.30 -13.88
N PRO A 52 -1.53 16.50 -13.59
CA PRO A 52 -0.84 16.82 -12.33
C PRO A 52 -1.63 16.62 -11.03
N SER A 53 -2.94 16.42 -11.11
CA SER A 53 -3.85 16.17 -9.99
C SER A 53 -4.31 14.71 -9.88
N SER A 54 -3.71 13.80 -10.65
CA SER A 54 -4.05 12.37 -10.62
C SER A 54 -3.64 11.75 -9.30
N ARG A 55 -4.57 11.03 -8.66
CA ARG A 55 -4.36 10.48 -7.31
C ARG A 55 -4.90 9.07 -7.16
N VAL A 56 -4.18 8.27 -6.39
CA VAL A 56 -4.63 6.99 -5.87
C VAL A 56 -4.89 7.17 -4.38
N LEU A 57 -6.17 7.08 -3.97
CA LEU A 57 -6.59 7.15 -2.58
C LEU A 57 -6.67 5.74 -2.00
N VAL A 58 -5.86 5.46 -0.98
CA VAL A 58 -5.74 4.14 -0.35
C VAL A 58 -6.37 4.19 1.04
N PHE A 59 -7.42 3.41 1.25
CA PHE A 59 -8.02 3.22 2.58
C PHE A 59 -7.52 1.89 3.15
N ALA A 60 -6.53 1.95 4.05
CA ALA A 60 -5.95 0.79 4.69
C ALA A 60 -6.61 0.54 6.05
N GLY A 61 -7.01 -0.73 6.29
CA GLY A 61 -7.57 -1.19 7.56
C GLY A 61 -6.58 -1.91 8.47
N GLY A 62 -5.32 -2.02 8.06
CA GLY A 62 -4.31 -2.87 8.70
C GLY A 62 -3.11 -3.15 7.78
N PRO A 63 -2.19 -4.04 8.18
CA PRO A 63 -0.90 -4.22 7.51
C PRO A 63 -1.03 -5.01 6.20
N ILE A 64 -0.02 -4.94 5.35
CA ILE A 64 0.11 -5.76 4.14
C ILE A 64 0.46 -7.19 4.56
N THR A 65 -0.44 -8.15 4.31
CA THR A 65 -0.28 -9.55 4.77
C THR A 65 -0.04 -10.55 3.64
N ARG A 66 -0.18 -10.11 2.38
CA ARG A 66 0.02 -10.95 1.19
C ARG A 66 0.69 -10.18 0.07
N GLY A 67 1.50 -10.91 -0.70
CA GLY A 67 2.18 -10.39 -1.88
C GLY A 67 3.40 -9.52 -1.55
N PRO A 68 3.98 -8.88 -2.58
CA PRO A 68 5.08 -7.96 -2.41
C PRO A 68 4.75 -6.82 -1.45
N GLY A 69 5.73 -6.37 -0.67
CA GLY A 69 5.50 -5.37 0.39
C GLY A 69 4.88 -5.94 1.67
N SER A 70 4.58 -7.25 1.75
CA SER A 70 4.14 -7.86 3.00
C SER A 70 5.31 -8.15 3.93
N ILE A 71 5.07 -8.01 5.24
CA ILE A 71 5.97 -8.51 6.27
C ILE A 71 5.18 -9.42 7.23
N PRO A 72 5.84 -10.42 7.85
CA PRO A 72 5.23 -11.26 8.88
C PRO A 72 4.59 -10.44 10.00
N LEU A 73 3.41 -10.88 10.47
CA LEU A 73 2.65 -10.17 11.50
C LEU A 73 3.38 -10.08 12.85
N ASP A 74 4.22 -11.06 13.18
CA ASP A 74 5.04 -11.02 14.41
C ASP A 74 5.99 -9.80 14.36
N LEU A 75 6.60 -9.56 13.20
CA LEU A 75 7.49 -8.42 12.98
C LEU A 75 6.72 -7.09 12.95
N VAL A 76 5.45 -7.09 12.51
CA VAL A 76 4.57 -5.90 12.62
C VAL A 76 4.33 -5.54 14.08
N ASP A 77 4.27 -6.51 14.99
CA ASP A 77 4.08 -6.28 16.43
C ASP A 77 5.37 -5.97 17.18
N GLY A 78 6.51 -5.93 16.49
CA GLY A 78 7.83 -5.79 17.12
C GLY A 78 8.29 -7.06 17.85
N ALA A 79 7.72 -8.22 17.55
CA ALA A 79 8.12 -9.50 18.10
C ALA A 79 9.05 -10.27 17.15
N ASP A 80 10.00 -11.02 17.72
CA ASP A 80 10.82 -11.95 16.96
C ASP A 80 9.98 -13.10 16.41
N ARG A 81 10.29 -13.54 15.19
CA ARG A 81 9.62 -14.67 14.57
C ARG A 81 10.35 -15.98 14.88
N PRO A 82 9.73 -16.96 15.54
CA PRO A 82 10.37 -18.24 15.82
C PRO A 82 10.89 -18.92 14.56
N GLY A 83 12.15 -19.35 14.58
CA GLY A 83 12.80 -20.04 13.46
C GLY A 83 13.26 -19.13 12.31
N MET A 84 13.14 -17.81 12.42
CA MET A 84 13.65 -16.84 11.45
C MET A 84 14.95 -16.22 12.00
N SER A 85 16.03 -16.26 11.22
CA SER A 85 17.28 -15.61 11.63
C SER A 85 17.17 -14.08 11.50
N ALA A 86 18.00 -13.34 12.23
CA ALA A 86 18.06 -11.87 12.09
C ALA A 86 18.36 -11.42 10.64
N LYS A 87 19.16 -12.22 9.91
CA LYS A 87 19.46 -11.98 8.49
C LYS A 87 18.22 -12.14 7.62
N ASP A 88 17.42 -13.17 7.87
CA ASP A 88 16.18 -13.41 7.10
C ASP A 88 15.13 -12.34 7.42
N THR A 89 15.00 -11.95 8.69
CA THR A 89 14.16 -10.83 9.13
C THR A 89 14.55 -9.55 8.40
N LEU A 90 15.84 -9.21 8.38
CA LEU A 90 16.33 -8.02 7.68
C LEU A 90 16.06 -8.10 6.18
N ALA A 91 16.27 -9.27 5.55
CA ALA A 91 16.04 -9.45 4.13
C ALA A 91 14.56 -9.23 3.76
N VAL A 92 13.63 -9.86 4.49
CA VAL A 92 12.18 -9.72 4.26
C VAL A 92 11.71 -8.28 4.45
N VAL A 93 12.17 -7.61 5.51
CA VAL A 93 11.82 -6.20 5.77
C VAL A 93 12.41 -5.29 4.70
N THR A 94 13.64 -5.55 4.25
CA THR A 94 14.29 -4.76 3.19
C THR A 94 13.54 -4.92 1.87
N GLU A 95 13.22 -6.14 1.46
CA GLU A 95 12.46 -6.42 0.25
C GLU A 95 11.09 -5.72 0.27
N ALA A 96 10.38 -5.78 1.40
CA ALA A 96 9.09 -5.11 1.54
C ALA A 96 9.22 -3.58 1.39
N ARG A 97 10.24 -2.98 2.01
CA ARG A 97 10.52 -1.54 1.93
C ARG A 97 10.91 -1.10 0.52
N GLU A 98 11.78 -1.87 -0.14
CA GLU A 98 12.22 -1.61 -1.51
C GLU A 98 11.04 -1.69 -2.47
N HIS A 99 10.16 -2.66 -2.30
CA HIS A 99 8.95 -2.78 -3.11
C HIS A 99 8.03 -1.57 -2.95
N CYS A 100 7.69 -1.16 -1.72
CA CYS A 100 6.87 0.03 -1.47
C CYS A 100 7.50 1.30 -2.04
N ALA A 101 8.82 1.47 -1.88
CA ALA A 101 9.54 2.62 -2.41
C ALA A 101 9.60 2.62 -3.94
N ALA A 102 9.77 1.45 -4.58
CA ALA A 102 9.72 1.31 -6.03
C ALA A 102 8.32 1.67 -6.58
N LEU A 103 7.27 1.26 -5.88
CA LEU A 103 5.90 1.59 -6.25
C LEU A 103 5.63 3.10 -6.14
N ALA A 104 6.11 3.76 -5.09
CA ALA A 104 6.02 5.21 -4.97
C ALA A 104 6.76 5.96 -6.09
N ARG A 105 7.95 5.46 -6.49
CA ARG A 105 8.69 6.00 -7.64
C ARG A 105 7.96 5.77 -8.97
N MET A 106 7.33 4.61 -9.15
CA MET A 106 6.49 4.34 -10.31
C MET A 106 5.32 5.33 -10.40
N ALA A 107 4.61 5.54 -9.29
CA ALA A 107 3.52 6.52 -9.27
C ALA A 107 4.02 7.94 -9.56
N ALA A 108 5.17 8.32 -9.00
CA ALA A 108 5.80 9.62 -9.25
C ALA A 108 6.16 9.81 -10.73
N SER A 109 6.75 8.81 -11.39
CA SER A 109 7.07 8.89 -12.82
C SER A 109 5.81 9.01 -13.70
N LEU A 110 4.68 8.47 -13.22
CA LEU A 110 3.37 8.63 -13.84
C LEU A 110 2.73 10.01 -13.59
N GLY A 111 3.24 10.80 -12.64
CA GLY A 111 2.60 12.05 -12.18
C GLY A 111 1.44 11.82 -11.21
N VAL A 112 1.42 10.68 -10.51
CA VAL A 112 0.36 10.27 -9.59
C VAL A 112 0.79 10.43 -8.14
N GLY A 113 -0.02 11.12 -7.33
CA GLY A 113 0.10 11.11 -5.87
C GLY A 113 -0.57 9.87 -5.27
N ILE A 114 0.09 9.20 -4.31
CA ILE A 114 -0.53 8.13 -3.52
C ILE A 114 -0.86 8.70 -2.14
N ASP A 115 -2.15 8.81 -1.83
CA ASP A 115 -2.60 9.21 -0.50
C ASP A 115 -3.00 7.97 0.30
N VAL A 116 -2.39 7.77 1.48
CA VAL A 116 -2.71 6.65 2.36
C VAL A 116 -3.50 7.15 3.56
N MET A 117 -4.72 6.64 3.69
CA MET A 117 -5.60 6.83 4.84
C MET A 117 -5.66 5.52 5.63
N LEU A 118 -5.10 5.53 6.83
CA LEU A 118 -5.24 4.41 7.75
C LEU A 118 -6.43 4.64 8.66
N GLY A 119 -7.31 3.64 8.73
CA GLY A 119 -8.42 3.60 9.67
C GLY A 119 -8.55 2.24 10.35
N GLY A 120 -9.17 2.22 11.52
CA GLY A 120 -9.36 1.00 12.31
C GLY A 120 -8.33 0.84 13.43
N GLU A 121 -8.40 -0.27 14.13
CA GLU A 121 -7.65 -0.51 15.37
C GLU A 121 -6.42 -1.41 15.18
N LEU A 122 -6.15 -1.86 13.95
CA LEU A 122 -5.05 -2.79 13.67
C LEU A 122 -3.73 -2.05 13.46
N ALA A 123 -2.67 -2.53 14.11
CA ALA A 123 -1.30 -2.09 13.84
C ALA A 123 -0.94 -2.36 12.37
N ALA A 124 -0.63 -1.31 11.61
CA ALA A 124 -0.53 -1.37 10.15
C ALA A 124 0.89 -1.19 9.61
N ASN A 125 1.90 -1.16 10.49
CA ASN A 125 3.28 -0.79 10.15
C ASN A 125 3.32 0.54 9.38
N VAL A 126 2.95 1.63 10.07
CA VAL A 126 2.94 2.98 9.52
C VAL A 126 4.24 3.34 8.79
N PRO A 127 5.45 3.07 9.33
CA PRO A 127 6.69 3.35 8.62
C PRO A 127 6.80 2.70 7.23
N LEU A 128 6.29 1.48 7.06
CA LEU A 128 6.28 0.80 5.77
C LEU A 128 5.24 1.41 4.82
N LEU A 129 4.05 1.74 5.32
CA LEU A 129 2.99 2.37 4.52
C LEU A 129 3.36 3.78 4.08
N SER A 130 4.03 4.58 4.92
CA SER A 130 4.55 5.91 4.57
C SER A 130 5.49 5.88 3.35
N LEU A 131 6.16 4.76 3.08
CA LEU A 131 7.02 4.63 1.90
C LEU A 131 6.23 4.70 0.58
N LEU A 132 4.94 4.32 0.59
CA LEU A 132 4.07 4.45 -0.58
C LEU A 132 3.82 5.92 -0.95
N CYS A 133 3.80 6.80 0.05
CA CYS A 133 3.58 8.23 -0.17
C CYS A 133 4.90 8.95 -0.48
N LYS A 134 6.01 8.56 0.16
CA LYS A 134 7.27 9.31 0.28
C LYS A 134 7.86 9.87 -1.03
N HIS A 135 7.75 9.15 -2.13
CA HIS A 135 8.27 9.59 -3.44
C HIS A 135 7.20 10.16 -4.37
N SER A 136 5.92 10.01 -4.02
CA SER A 136 4.80 10.60 -4.75
C SER A 136 4.45 11.97 -4.17
N ALA A 137 3.72 12.81 -4.90
CA ALA A 137 3.15 14.06 -4.37
C ALA A 137 1.89 13.81 -3.47
N GLY A 138 1.79 12.63 -2.88
CA GLY A 138 0.70 12.20 -2.02
C GLY A 138 0.96 12.48 -0.54
N GLY A 139 -0.06 12.27 0.29
CA GLY A 139 -0.02 12.48 1.73
C GLY A 139 -0.40 11.25 2.53
N GLU A 140 -0.31 11.37 3.85
CA GLU A 140 -0.71 10.33 4.78
C GLU A 140 -1.67 10.89 5.83
N LEU A 141 -2.67 10.09 6.21
CA LEU A 141 -3.61 10.39 7.29
C LEU A 141 -3.77 9.15 8.15
N TRP A 142 -3.41 9.27 9.42
CA TRP A 142 -3.43 8.17 10.37
C TRP A 142 -4.57 8.35 11.39
N GLY A 143 -5.62 7.54 11.29
CA GLY A 143 -6.61 7.39 12.37
C GLY A 143 -6.09 6.38 13.41
N HIS A 144 -6.00 6.79 14.68
CA HIS A 144 -5.56 5.95 15.82
C HIS A 144 -4.46 4.93 15.48
N ALA A 145 -3.30 5.40 15.00
CA ALA A 145 -2.13 4.55 14.83
C ALA A 145 -1.59 4.13 16.20
N ARG A 146 -1.70 2.83 16.53
CA ARG A 146 -0.78 2.23 17.51
C ARG A 146 0.52 1.92 16.78
N TRP A 147 1.59 2.56 17.24
CA TRP A 147 2.95 2.44 16.72
C TRP A 147 3.59 1.12 17.12
#